data_AF-A0A5C0XSF8-F1
#
_entry.id   AF-A0A5C0XSF8-F1
#
_cell.length_a   1.000
_cell.length_b   1.000
_cell.length_c   1.000
_cell.angle_alpha   90.00
_cell.angle_beta   90.00
_cell.angle_gamma   90.00
#
_symmetry.space_group_name_H-M   'P 1'
#
loop_
_entity.id
_entity.type
_entity.pdbx_description
1 polymer ?
#
loop_
_entity_poly.entity_id
_entity_poly.type
_entity_poly.pdbx_seq_one_letter_code
_entity_poly.pdbx_strand_id
1 'polypeptide(L)'
;MLKDSAPKRKILEELRKGETVSGDYLASKLGVSRVAIWKHIRELKELGYGIIADKKGYKLVYEPKKPYPWEIDVQSYYLKKTTSTMEVAKKLAEKGEKSFTVIIAEEQTQGRGKLKKKWESKPGGLYFSIILRPKIKLVDVKNLAPILSSAILNTLKKLGIEGNANDKGEIFVNGKKIGGILIEAKGELDIVEYVIIGVGINVNNDVTYPLATSLKKELGREVDLLKFSKDLLSNMLNALRGNFN
;
A
#
# COMPACT_ATOMS: atom_id res chain seq x y z
N MET A 1 -12.15 8.00 2.66
CA MET A 1 -11.46 6.80 2.14
C MET A 1 -11.41 6.93 0.62
N LEU A 2 -10.21 6.99 0.04
CA LEU A 2 -10.04 7.03 -1.41
C LEU A 2 -10.19 5.61 -1.96
N LYS A 3 -10.84 5.50 -3.10
CA LYS A 3 -11.00 4.26 -3.86
C LYS A 3 -10.32 4.40 -5.22
N ASP A 4 -10.15 3.28 -5.90
CA ASP A 4 -9.68 3.31 -7.29
C ASP A 4 -10.58 4.19 -8.18
N SER A 5 -9.96 4.84 -9.16
CA SER A 5 -10.60 5.79 -10.05
C SER A 5 -9.99 5.69 -11.44
N ALA A 6 -10.68 4.98 -12.34
CA ALA A 6 -10.28 4.85 -13.73
C ALA A 6 -10.10 6.22 -14.44
N PRO A 7 -10.94 7.25 -14.20
CA PRO A 7 -10.67 8.59 -14.74
C PRO A 7 -9.34 9.17 -14.30
N LYS A 8 -8.98 9.09 -13.00
CA LYS A 8 -7.70 9.61 -12.50
C LYS A 8 -6.51 8.87 -13.10
N ARG A 9 -6.60 7.54 -13.26
CA ARG A 9 -5.58 6.73 -13.96
C ARG A 9 -5.31 7.28 -15.35
N LYS A 10 -6.35 7.37 -16.18
CA LYS A 10 -6.26 7.85 -17.56
C LYS A 10 -5.78 9.30 -17.66
N ILE A 11 -6.25 10.18 -16.76
CA ILE A 11 -5.78 11.57 -16.71
C ILE A 11 -4.27 11.59 -16.45
N LEU A 12 -3.79 10.88 -15.43
CA LEU A 12 -2.37 10.86 -15.09
C LEU A 12 -1.51 10.21 -16.19
N GLU A 13 -2.01 9.15 -16.85
CA GLU A 13 -1.36 8.55 -18.02
C GLU A 13 -1.15 9.57 -19.14
N GLU A 14 -2.15 10.40 -19.46
CA GLU A 14 -2.01 11.44 -20.48
C GLU A 14 -1.06 12.55 -20.04
N LEU A 15 -1.17 13.02 -18.80
CA LEU A 15 -0.32 14.10 -18.31
C LEU A 15 1.16 13.69 -18.17
N ARG A 16 1.45 12.41 -17.92
CA ARG A 16 2.81 11.86 -17.83
C ARG A 16 3.54 11.82 -19.17
N LYS A 17 2.86 12.02 -20.30
CA LYS A 17 3.50 12.13 -21.62
C LYS A 17 4.36 13.39 -21.77
N GLY A 18 4.27 14.33 -20.82
CA GLY A 18 5.17 15.49 -20.69
C GLY A 18 4.68 16.76 -21.38
N GLU A 19 3.62 16.68 -22.18
CA GLU A 19 3.01 17.81 -22.87
C GLU A 19 1.84 18.40 -22.07
N THR A 20 1.51 19.67 -22.35
CA THR A 20 0.27 20.27 -21.82
C THR A 20 -0.92 19.66 -22.54
N VAL A 21 -1.86 19.08 -21.80
CA VAL A 21 -3.04 18.39 -22.34
C VAL A 21 -4.29 19.23 -22.10
N SER A 22 -5.05 19.52 -23.17
CA SER A 22 -6.26 20.33 -23.05
C SER A 22 -7.37 19.59 -22.29
N GLY A 23 -8.20 20.36 -21.57
CA GLY A 23 -9.36 19.80 -20.88
C GLY A 23 -10.40 19.18 -21.82
N ASP A 24 -10.53 19.72 -23.05
CA ASP A 24 -11.43 19.17 -24.08
C ASP A 24 -10.95 17.82 -24.59
N TYR A 25 -9.63 17.67 -24.81
CA TYR A 25 -9.04 16.40 -25.20
C TYR A 25 -9.27 15.34 -24.12
N LEU A 26 -9.01 15.66 -22.86
CA LEU A 26 -9.25 14.74 -21.74
C LEU A 26 -10.74 14.37 -21.63
N ALA A 27 -11.64 15.35 -21.74
CA ALA A 27 -13.08 15.14 -21.69
C ALA A 27 -13.55 14.18 -22.78
N SER A 28 -13.14 14.44 -24.03
CA SER A 28 -13.45 13.60 -25.20
C SER A 28 -12.88 12.19 -25.03
N LYS A 29 -11.60 12.06 -24.68
CA LYS A 29 -10.92 10.77 -24.52
C LYS A 29 -11.51 9.90 -23.41
N LEU A 30 -11.99 10.50 -22.33
CA LEU A 30 -12.58 9.78 -21.21
C LEU A 30 -14.11 9.61 -21.36
N GLY A 31 -14.75 10.25 -22.32
CA GLY A 31 -16.20 10.24 -22.50
C GLY A 31 -16.95 10.92 -21.34
N VAL A 32 -16.37 11.98 -20.76
CA VAL A 32 -16.94 12.71 -19.61
C VAL A 32 -16.94 14.22 -19.86
N SER A 33 -17.70 14.98 -19.06
CA SER A 33 -17.73 16.44 -19.21
C SER A 33 -16.42 17.10 -18.79
N ARG A 34 -16.15 18.27 -19.35
CA ARG A 34 -15.02 19.13 -18.96
C ARG A 34 -15.04 19.49 -17.47
N VAL A 35 -16.24 19.66 -16.90
CA VAL A 35 -16.44 19.89 -15.47
C VAL A 35 -16.01 18.67 -14.64
N ALA A 36 -16.25 17.45 -15.11
CA ALA A 36 -15.78 16.23 -14.44
C ALA A 36 -14.24 16.13 -14.46
N ILE A 37 -13.60 16.44 -15.59
CA ILE A 37 -12.14 16.54 -15.68
C ILE A 37 -11.60 17.54 -14.66
N TRP A 38 -12.17 18.74 -14.62
CA TRP A 38 -11.76 19.78 -13.66
C TRP A 38 -11.89 19.30 -12.21
N LYS A 39 -12.97 18.61 -11.84
CA LYS A 39 -13.15 18.03 -10.50
C LYS A 39 -12.06 17.02 -10.16
N HIS A 40 -11.73 16.11 -11.08
CA HIS A 40 -10.66 15.13 -10.87
C HIS A 40 -9.28 15.78 -10.76
N ILE A 41 -8.96 16.75 -11.63
CA ILE A 41 -7.70 17.50 -11.57
C ILE A 41 -7.59 18.24 -10.23
N ARG A 42 -8.67 18.89 -9.78
CA ARG A 42 -8.71 19.58 -8.50
C ARG A 42 -8.39 18.64 -7.34
N GLU A 43 -9.04 17.48 -7.28
CA GLU A 43 -8.78 16.49 -6.24
C GLU A 43 -7.35 15.94 -6.30
N LEU A 44 -6.80 15.71 -7.50
CA LEU A 44 -5.40 15.33 -7.67
C LEU A 44 -4.45 16.40 -7.12
N LYS A 45 -4.71 17.69 -7.39
CA LYS A 45 -3.93 18.79 -6.80
C LYS A 45 -4.02 18.80 -5.27
N GLU A 46 -5.20 18.62 -4.71
CA GLU A 46 -5.43 18.54 -3.26
C GLU A 46 -4.70 17.35 -2.61
N LEU A 47 -4.44 16.29 -3.37
CA LEU A 47 -3.64 15.13 -2.97
C LEU A 47 -2.13 15.29 -3.19
N GLY A 48 -1.69 16.47 -3.65
CA GLY A 48 -0.28 16.82 -3.78
C GLY A 48 0.32 16.53 -5.15
N TYR A 49 -0.48 16.23 -6.18
CA TYR A 49 0.01 16.24 -7.55
C TYR A 49 0.26 17.68 -8.00
N GLY A 50 1.50 17.98 -8.40
CA GLY A 50 1.90 19.28 -8.91
C GLY A 50 1.39 19.50 -10.32
N ILE A 51 0.09 19.74 -10.48
CA ILE A 51 -0.54 20.00 -11.78
C ILE A 51 -0.70 21.50 -11.98
N ILE A 52 -0.07 22.06 -13.02
CA ILE A 52 -0.29 23.42 -13.48
C ILE A 52 -1.52 23.43 -14.39
N ALA A 53 -2.40 24.41 -14.22
CA ALA A 53 -3.54 24.64 -15.10
C ALA A 53 -3.40 26.03 -15.74
N ASP A 54 -3.47 26.10 -17.06
CA ASP A 54 -3.43 27.35 -17.83
C ASP A 54 -4.51 27.35 -18.92
N LYS A 55 -4.48 28.36 -19.82
CA LYS A 55 -5.43 28.46 -20.94
C LYS A 55 -5.31 27.31 -21.95
N LYS A 56 -4.14 26.69 -22.07
CA LYS A 56 -3.86 25.59 -23.02
C LYS A 56 -4.26 24.23 -22.44
N GLY A 57 -4.27 24.09 -21.12
CA GLY A 57 -4.74 22.88 -20.45
C GLY A 57 -4.04 22.60 -19.13
N TYR A 58 -3.70 21.34 -18.93
CA TYR A 58 -3.09 20.83 -17.70
C TYR A 58 -1.72 20.23 -18.00
N LYS A 59 -0.76 20.46 -17.11
CA LYS A 59 0.58 19.86 -17.17
C LYS A 59 0.99 19.32 -15.80
N LEU A 60 1.44 18.07 -15.75
CA LEU A 60 2.01 17.49 -14.54
C LEU A 60 3.49 17.89 -14.42
N VAL A 61 3.87 18.41 -13.25
CA VAL A 61 5.23 18.89 -12.95
C VAL A 61 5.93 17.97 -11.97
N TYR A 62 5.23 17.53 -10.93
CA TYR A 62 5.75 16.57 -9.96
C TYR A 62 4.62 15.73 -9.37
N GLU A 63 5.01 14.59 -8.79
CA GLU A 63 4.09 13.62 -8.19
C GLU A 63 4.37 13.45 -6.71
N PRO A 64 3.35 13.18 -5.88
CA PRO A 64 3.53 13.04 -4.43
C PRO A 64 4.21 11.74 -4.03
N LYS A 65 4.47 10.82 -4.99
CA LYS A 65 5.08 9.49 -4.77
C LYS A 65 4.36 8.68 -3.69
N LYS A 66 3.03 8.81 -3.63
CA LYS A 66 2.17 8.08 -2.69
C LYS A 66 1.47 6.91 -3.40
N PRO A 67 1.27 5.76 -2.73
CA PRO A 67 0.56 4.62 -3.28
C PRO A 67 -0.97 4.83 -3.24
N TYR A 68 -1.45 5.87 -3.92
CA TYR A 68 -2.89 6.07 -4.09
C TYR A 68 -3.50 4.93 -4.90
N PRO A 69 -4.80 4.65 -4.77
CA PRO A 69 -5.41 3.47 -5.39
C PRO A 69 -5.24 3.40 -6.91
N TRP A 70 -5.30 4.54 -7.60
CA TRP A 70 -5.06 4.63 -9.05
C TRP A 70 -3.58 4.50 -9.44
N GLU A 71 -2.67 4.51 -8.48
CA GLU A 71 -1.25 4.30 -8.74
C GLU A 71 -0.84 2.84 -8.65
N ILE A 72 -1.64 1.95 -8.05
CA ILE A 72 -1.28 0.56 -7.81
C ILE A 72 -2.16 -0.40 -8.60
N ASP A 73 -1.58 -1.52 -9.07
CA ASP A 73 -2.22 -2.45 -9.99
C ASP A 73 -3.00 -3.56 -9.26
N VAL A 74 -3.72 -3.16 -8.21
CA VAL A 74 -4.57 -4.04 -7.39
C VAL A 74 -5.73 -3.23 -6.82
N GLN A 75 -6.88 -3.87 -6.66
CA GLN A 75 -8.03 -3.26 -5.99
C GLN A 75 -7.61 -2.80 -4.60
N SER A 76 -7.80 -1.51 -4.34
CA SER A 76 -7.25 -0.91 -3.14
C SER A 76 -8.04 0.29 -2.61
N TYR A 77 -7.85 0.51 -1.31
CA TYR A 77 -8.39 1.63 -0.56
C TYR A 77 -7.24 2.40 0.08
N TYR A 78 -7.31 3.73 0.07
CA TYR A 78 -6.33 4.57 0.77
C TYR A 78 -6.99 5.45 1.83
N LEU A 79 -6.42 5.43 3.02
CA LEU A 79 -6.89 6.15 4.20
C LEU A 79 -5.82 7.16 4.62
N LYS A 80 -6.14 8.45 4.57
CA LYS A 80 -5.22 9.50 5.07
C LYS A 80 -4.94 9.34 6.57
N LYS A 81 -5.93 8.86 7.33
CA LYS A 81 -5.81 8.54 8.75
C LYS A 81 -6.86 7.50 9.12
N THR A 82 -6.48 6.54 9.97
CA THR A 82 -7.39 5.49 10.47
C THR A 82 -6.93 5.01 11.84
N THR A 83 -7.76 4.25 12.55
CA THR A 83 -7.30 3.57 13.78
C THR A 83 -6.34 2.43 13.44
N SER A 84 -6.73 1.54 12.53
CA SER A 84 -5.91 0.43 12.01
C SER A 84 -6.40 0.01 10.63
N THR A 85 -5.46 -0.30 9.73
CA THR A 85 -5.73 -0.90 8.41
C THR A 85 -6.36 -2.28 8.56
N MET A 86 -5.95 -3.06 9.57
CA MET A 86 -6.50 -4.38 9.83
C MET A 86 -7.97 -4.35 10.25
N GLU A 87 -8.36 -3.38 11.09
CA GLU A 87 -9.75 -3.22 11.51
C GLU A 87 -10.66 -2.82 10.34
N VAL A 88 -10.15 -1.95 9.45
CA VAL A 88 -10.89 -1.60 8.22
C VAL A 88 -10.97 -2.80 7.28
N ALA A 89 -9.88 -3.55 7.09
CA ALA A 89 -9.85 -4.74 6.26
C ALA A 89 -10.79 -5.82 6.77
N LYS A 90 -10.85 -6.06 8.09
CA LYS A 90 -11.79 -6.97 8.74
C LYS A 90 -13.25 -6.58 8.44
N LYS A 91 -13.61 -5.31 8.66
CA LYS A 91 -14.97 -4.80 8.38
C LYS A 91 -15.34 -4.93 6.89
N LEU A 92 -14.39 -4.75 5.98
CA LEU A 92 -14.62 -4.94 4.55
C LEU A 92 -14.78 -6.43 4.19
N ALA A 93 -13.96 -7.29 4.78
CA ALA A 93 -14.05 -8.74 4.59
C ALA A 93 -15.40 -9.30 5.10
N GLU A 94 -15.88 -8.85 6.26
CA GLU A 94 -17.21 -9.19 6.80
C GLU A 94 -18.36 -8.72 5.90
N LYS A 95 -18.14 -7.66 5.11
CA LYS A 95 -19.07 -7.16 4.09
C LYS A 95 -18.93 -7.83 2.72
N GLY A 96 -18.11 -8.87 2.60
CA GLY A 96 -17.93 -9.62 1.37
C GLY A 96 -16.93 -9.03 0.38
N GLU A 97 -16.04 -8.13 0.82
CA GLU A 97 -14.98 -7.60 -0.05
C GLU A 97 -14.09 -8.74 -0.59
N LYS A 98 -13.62 -8.55 -1.84
CA LYS A 98 -12.94 -9.58 -2.61
C LYS A 98 -11.55 -9.90 -2.04
N SER A 99 -11.13 -11.15 -2.25
CA SER A 99 -9.74 -11.57 -2.02
C SER A 99 -8.77 -10.69 -2.80
N PHE A 100 -7.55 -10.54 -2.28
CA PHE A 100 -6.48 -9.66 -2.76
C PHE A 100 -6.77 -8.15 -2.71
N THR A 101 -7.83 -7.72 -2.01
CA THR A 101 -8.07 -6.29 -1.79
C THR A 101 -7.08 -5.72 -0.77
N VAL A 102 -6.47 -4.57 -1.08
CA VAL A 102 -5.44 -3.92 -0.26
C VAL A 102 -5.98 -2.65 0.40
N ILE A 103 -5.81 -2.52 1.72
CA ILE A 103 -6.17 -1.33 2.48
C ILE A 103 -4.88 -0.65 2.93
N ILE A 104 -4.59 0.54 2.43
CA ILE A 104 -3.38 1.31 2.73
C ILE A 104 -3.76 2.49 3.63
N ALA A 105 -2.90 2.82 4.60
CA ALA A 105 -3.03 4.02 5.41
C ALA A 105 -1.75 4.85 5.40
N GLU A 106 -1.91 6.17 5.37
CA GLU A 106 -0.80 7.12 5.59
C GLU A 106 -0.41 7.18 7.06
N GLU A 107 -1.40 7.13 7.95
CA GLU A 107 -1.22 7.18 9.39
C GLU A 107 -2.22 6.24 10.09
N GLN A 108 -1.76 5.52 11.12
CA GLN A 108 -2.63 4.75 12.03
C GLN A 108 -2.49 5.29 13.47
N THR A 109 -3.61 5.61 14.12
CA THR A 109 -3.60 6.09 15.51
C THR A 109 -3.55 4.96 16.54
N GLN A 110 -3.94 3.75 16.14
CA GLN A 110 -3.96 2.54 16.97
C GLN A 110 -3.36 1.35 16.21
N GLY A 111 -2.28 1.58 15.46
CA GLY A 111 -1.51 0.51 14.83
C GLY A 111 -1.07 -0.53 15.86
N ARG A 112 -1.22 -1.81 15.53
CA ARG A 112 -0.88 -2.92 16.43
C ARG A 112 0.00 -3.97 15.75
N GLY A 113 0.90 -4.55 16.54
CA GLY A 113 1.62 -5.78 16.24
C GLY A 113 1.08 -6.96 17.06
N LYS A 114 1.83 -8.08 17.03
CA LYS A 114 1.50 -9.27 17.84
C LYS A 114 1.38 -8.93 19.33
N LEU A 115 0.56 -9.70 20.04
CA LEU A 115 0.30 -9.53 21.47
C LEU A 115 -0.13 -8.10 21.85
N LYS A 116 -0.87 -7.43 20.95
CA LYS A 116 -1.37 -6.05 21.11
C LYS A 116 -0.27 -5.00 21.36
N LYS A 117 1.00 -5.29 21.02
CA LYS A 117 2.07 -4.29 21.08
C LYS A 117 1.74 -3.14 20.12
N LYS A 118 1.97 -1.89 20.55
CA LYS A 118 1.75 -0.72 19.71
C LYS A 118 2.71 -0.73 18.51
N TRP A 119 2.19 -0.41 17.33
CA TRP A 119 2.98 -0.16 16.11
C TRP A 119 2.83 1.31 15.72
N GLU A 120 3.90 2.10 15.89
CA GLU A 120 3.90 3.50 15.48
C GLU A 120 3.79 3.62 13.97
N SER A 121 2.75 4.31 13.52
CA SER A 121 2.40 4.43 12.10
C SER A 121 2.34 5.89 11.67
N LYS A 122 3.48 6.60 11.75
CA LYS A 122 3.59 8.00 11.34
C LYS A 122 3.66 8.11 9.81
N PRO A 123 3.26 9.26 9.20
CA PRO A 123 3.42 9.50 7.77
C PRO A 123 4.86 9.22 7.28
N GLY A 124 4.97 8.69 6.06
CA GLY A 124 6.24 8.31 5.44
C GLY A 124 6.58 6.82 5.55
N GLY A 125 5.89 6.05 6.39
CA GLY A 125 5.98 4.59 6.38
C GLY A 125 4.98 3.96 5.42
N LEU A 126 5.07 2.64 5.25
CA LEU A 126 4.12 1.86 4.45
C LEU A 126 3.33 0.93 5.38
N TYR A 127 2.04 1.22 5.53
CA TYR A 127 1.14 0.44 6.38
C TYR A 127 -0.06 0.00 5.56
N PHE A 128 -0.24 -1.30 5.44
CA PHE A 128 -1.37 -1.84 4.70
C PHE A 128 -1.86 -3.17 5.26
N SER A 129 -3.05 -3.56 4.84
CA SER A 129 -3.61 -4.87 5.08
C SER A 129 -4.13 -5.48 3.79
N ILE A 130 -3.96 -6.79 3.61
CA ILE A 130 -4.49 -7.55 2.47
C ILE A 130 -5.60 -8.46 2.99
N ILE A 131 -6.75 -8.44 2.32
CA ILE A 131 -7.82 -9.43 2.51
C ILE A 131 -7.51 -10.62 1.62
N LEU A 132 -7.44 -11.84 2.17
CA LEU A 132 -7.25 -13.08 1.43
C LEU A 132 -8.40 -14.03 1.76
N ARG A 133 -8.90 -14.80 0.78
CA ARG A 133 -9.89 -15.87 1.00
C ARG A 133 -9.33 -17.22 0.52
N PRO A 134 -8.35 -17.79 1.23
CA PRO A 134 -7.67 -19.00 0.78
C PRO A 134 -8.49 -20.26 1.13
N LYS A 135 -8.43 -21.28 0.26
CA LYS A 135 -9.01 -22.61 0.53
C LYS A 135 -8.04 -23.48 1.33
N ILE A 136 -7.74 -23.06 2.56
CA ILE A 136 -6.81 -23.77 3.47
C ILE A 136 -7.43 -24.01 4.84
N LYS A 137 -6.86 -24.94 5.60
CA LYS A 137 -7.23 -25.18 6.99
C LYS A 137 -6.67 -24.09 7.89
N LEU A 138 -7.30 -23.89 9.05
CA LEU A 138 -6.85 -22.88 10.02
C LEU A 138 -5.40 -23.10 10.49
N VAL A 139 -4.99 -24.37 10.60
CA VAL A 139 -3.62 -24.75 10.99
C VAL A 139 -2.55 -24.31 9.99
N ASP A 140 -2.91 -24.11 8.72
CA ASP A 140 -1.98 -23.76 7.64
C ASP A 140 -1.77 -22.25 7.49
N VAL A 141 -2.58 -21.43 8.17
CA VAL A 141 -2.45 -19.96 8.18
C VAL A 141 -1.05 -19.53 8.64
N LYS A 142 -0.41 -20.30 9.53
CA LYS A 142 0.96 -20.03 10.00
C LYS A 142 2.00 -20.04 8.88
N ASN A 143 1.75 -20.75 7.78
CA ASN A 143 2.67 -20.87 6.64
C ASN A 143 2.71 -19.58 5.79
N LEU A 144 1.75 -18.67 5.95
CA LEU A 144 1.74 -17.37 5.27
C LEU A 144 2.88 -16.46 5.72
N ALA A 145 3.23 -16.47 7.02
CA ALA A 145 4.27 -15.59 7.56
C ALA A 145 5.64 -15.76 6.87
N PRO A 146 6.23 -16.97 6.75
CA PRO A 146 7.50 -17.14 6.07
C PRO A 146 7.46 -16.78 4.57
N ILE A 147 6.37 -17.09 3.87
CA ILE A 147 6.18 -16.72 2.45
C ILE A 147 6.23 -15.20 2.28
N LEU A 148 5.49 -14.48 3.10
CA LEU A 148 5.43 -13.03 3.06
C LEU A 148 6.72 -12.37 3.53
N SER A 149 7.38 -12.92 4.56
CA SER A 149 8.70 -12.48 5.00
C SER A 149 9.72 -12.58 3.87
N SER A 150 9.74 -13.70 3.14
CA SER A 150 10.62 -13.88 1.98
C SER A 150 10.34 -12.82 0.90
N ALA A 151 9.08 -12.53 0.59
CA ALA A 151 8.71 -11.48 -0.36
C ALA A 151 9.19 -10.07 0.08
N ILE A 152 9.09 -9.75 1.37
CA ILE A 152 9.63 -8.50 1.92
C ILE A 152 11.16 -8.46 1.77
N LEU A 153 11.86 -9.51 2.22
CA LEU A 153 13.32 -9.59 2.15
C LEU A 153 13.85 -9.49 0.71
N ASN A 154 13.20 -10.15 -0.25
CA ASN A 154 13.52 -10.03 -1.67
C ASN A 154 13.33 -8.59 -2.19
N THR A 155 12.34 -7.87 -1.68
CA THR A 155 12.12 -6.46 -2.01
C THR A 155 13.21 -5.57 -1.43
N LEU A 156 13.62 -5.81 -0.17
CA LEU A 156 14.73 -5.09 0.48
C LEU A 156 16.06 -5.33 -0.26
N LYS A 157 16.30 -6.58 -0.67
CA LYS A 157 17.51 -6.96 -1.41
C LYS A 157 17.67 -6.19 -2.73
N LYS A 158 16.57 -5.90 -3.45
CA LYS A 158 16.59 -5.07 -4.66
C LYS A 158 17.03 -3.62 -4.40
N LEU A 159 16.96 -3.16 -3.15
CA LEU A 159 17.49 -1.86 -2.71
C LEU A 159 18.93 -1.94 -2.19
N GLY A 160 19.57 -3.12 -2.25
CA GLY A 160 20.90 -3.36 -1.68
C GLY A 160 20.88 -3.54 -0.16
N ILE A 161 19.71 -3.82 0.43
CA ILE A 161 19.57 -4.02 1.88
C ILE A 161 19.41 -5.51 2.16
N GLU A 162 20.38 -6.07 2.88
CA GLU A 162 20.27 -7.41 3.44
C GLU A 162 19.52 -7.36 4.78
N GLY A 163 18.58 -8.28 4.97
CA GLY A 163 17.76 -8.34 6.16
C GLY A 163 17.39 -9.78 6.50
N ASN A 164 16.82 -9.96 7.68
CA ASN A 164 16.36 -11.25 8.16
C ASN A 164 14.95 -11.14 8.77
N ALA A 165 14.26 -12.26 8.86
CA ALA A 165 12.97 -12.36 9.51
C ALA A 165 13.03 -13.37 10.66
N ASN A 166 12.22 -13.17 11.70
CA ASN A 166 12.03 -14.18 12.74
C ASN A 166 10.73 -14.97 12.54
N ASP A 167 10.57 -16.03 13.33
CA ASP A 167 9.36 -16.86 13.44
C ASP A 167 8.10 -16.05 13.78
N LYS A 168 8.27 -14.91 14.44
CA LYS A 168 7.19 -13.98 14.77
C LYS A 168 6.77 -13.09 13.59
N GLY A 169 7.41 -13.18 12.43
CA GLY A 169 7.09 -12.36 11.25
C GLY A 169 7.59 -10.92 11.39
N GLU A 170 8.55 -10.67 12.28
CA GLU A 170 9.24 -9.38 12.39
C GLU A 170 10.42 -9.36 11.42
N ILE A 171 10.66 -8.20 10.79
CA ILE A 171 11.70 -8.00 9.79
C ILE A 171 12.78 -7.09 10.37
N PHE A 172 14.04 -7.49 10.22
CA PHE A 172 15.20 -6.81 10.78
C PHE A 172 16.23 -6.51 9.70
N VAL A 173 16.94 -5.40 9.88
CA VAL A 173 18.12 -4.98 9.11
C VAL A 173 19.16 -4.53 10.12
N ASN A 174 20.40 -5.05 10.02
CA ASN A 174 21.49 -4.72 10.94
C ASN A 174 21.09 -4.88 12.43
N GLY A 175 20.34 -5.94 12.75
CA GLY A 175 19.84 -6.21 14.11
C GLY A 175 18.72 -5.28 14.59
N LYS A 176 18.29 -4.31 13.79
CA LYS A 176 17.21 -3.35 14.11
C LYS A 176 15.94 -3.69 13.37
N LYS A 177 14.79 -3.57 14.04
CA LYS A 177 13.48 -3.85 13.46
C LYS A 177 13.12 -2.78 12.43
N ILE A 178 12.85 -3.20 11.20
CA ILE A 178 12.38 -2.33 10.12
C ILE A 178 10.90 -2.51 9.81
N GLY A 179 10.34 -3.68 10.13
CA GLY A 179 8.99 -4.02 9.73
C GLY A 179 8.40 -5.20 10.48
N GLY A 180 7.15 -5.52 10.16
CA GLY A 180 6.50 -6.71 10.67
C GLY A 180 5.23 -7.08 9.93
N ILE A 181 4.89 -8.36 10.05
CA ILE A 181 3.68 -8.97 9.52
C ILE A 181 2.80 -9.41 10.70
N LEU A 182 1.51 -9.11 10.62
CA LEU A 182 0.49 -9.60 11.53
C LEU A 182 -0.60 -10.30 10.71
N ILE A 183 -0.94 -11.53 11.08
CA ILE A 183 -1.92 -12.34 10.37
C ILE A 183 -3.04 -12.70 11.35
N GLU A 184 -4.27 -12.40 10.97
CA GLU A 184 -5.48 -12.77 11.69
C GLU A 184 -6.41 -13.50 10.73
N ALA A 185 -6.95 -14.65 11.13
CA ALA A 185 -7.87 -15.44 10.32
C ALA A 185 -9.23 -15.55 11.01
N LYS A 186 -10.28 -15.66 10.20
CA LYS A 186 -11.62 -16.05 10.62
C LYS A 186 -12.02 -17.28 9.83
N GLY A 187 -12.59 -18.27 10.50
CA GLY A 187 -13.06 -19.51 9.90
C GLY A 187 -13.22 -20.61 10.94
N GLU A 188 -13.55 -21.80 10.46
CA GLU A 188 -13.60 -23.03 11.25
C GLU A 188 -12.28 -23.80 11.10
N LEU A 189 -12.12 -24.90 11.83
CA LEU A 189 -10.87 -25.68 11.82
C LEU A 189 -10.49 -26.16 10.41
N ASP A 190 -11.49 -26.61 9.66
CA ASP A 190 -11.30 -27.22 8.34
C ASP A 190 -11.27 -26.21 7.18
N ILE A 191 -11.81 -25.00 7.38
CA ILE A 191 -11.82 -23.99 6.32
C ILE A 191 -11.75 -22.57 6.88
N VAL A 192 -10.82 -21.81 6.32
CA VAL A 192 -10.72 -20.37 6.56
C VAL A 192 -11.71 -19.61 5.68
N GLU A 193 -12.53 -18.74 6.29
CA GLU A 193 -13.45 -17.84 5.59
C GLU A 193 -12.68 -16.67 4.95
N TYR A 194 -11.77 -16.08 5.73
CA TYR A 194 -10.80 -15.10 5.25
C TYR A 194 -9.59 -14.97 6.19
N VAL A 195 -8.50 -14.44 5.64
CA VAL A 195 -7.29 -14.02 6.36
C VAL A 195 -7.08 -12.52 6.11
N ILE A 196 -6.79 -11.78 7.18
CA ILE A 196 -6.30 -10.40 7.12
C ILE A 196 -4.81 -10.41 7.40
N ILE A 197 -4.04 -9.95 6.42
CA ILE A 197 -2.57 -9.85 6.50
C ILE A 197 -2.21 -8.38 6.65
N GLY A 198 -1.90 -7.93 7.87
CA GLY A 198 -1.36 -6.60 8.13
C GLY A 198 0.16 -6.57 7.95
N VAL A 199 0.65 -5.55 7.25
CA VAL A 199 2.09 -5.29 7.06
C VAL A 199 2.39 -3.83 7.38
N GLY A 200 3.41 -3.63 8.21
CA GLY A 200 3.98 -2.32 8.49
C GLY A 200 5.47 -2.32 8.22
N ILE A 201 5.94 -1.41 7.37
CA ILE A 201 7.36 -1.21 7.07
C ILE A 201 7.71 0.26 7.33
N ASN A 202 8.80 0.49 8.06
CA ASN A 202 9.39 1.81 8.23
C ASN A 202 10.16 2.19 6.96
N VAL A 203 9.70 3.23 6.27
CA VAL A 203 10.29 3.67 4.98
C VAL A 203 10.98 5.01 5.16
N ASN A 204 10.23 6.10 5.13
CA ASN A 204 10.71 7.47 5.30
C ASN A 204 10.23 8.11 6.62
N ASN A 205 9.37 7.42 7.38
CA ASN A 205 8.87 7.91 8.66
C ASN A 205 9.99 8.06 9.68
N ASP A 206 9.79 8.99 10.60
CA ASP A 206 10.62 9.10 11.78
C ASP A 206 10.32 7.93 12.75
N VAL A 207 11.38 7.20 13.09
CA VAL A 207 11.34 6.01 13.94
C VAL A 207 12.06 6.36 15.24
N THR A 208 11.28 6.45 16.32
CA THR A 208 11.75 6.92 17.63
C THR A 208 12.01 5.80 18.65
N TYR A 209 11.62 4.56 18.35
CA TYR A 209 11.84 3.43 19.25
C TYR A 209 13.29 2.92 19.22
N PRO A 210 13.87 2.52 20.37
CA PRO A 210 15.13 1.80 20.42
C PRO A 210 15.09 0.51 19.58
N LEU A 211 16.22 0.16 18.97
CA LEU A 211 16.37 -1.04 18.13
C LEU A 211 15.43 -1.09 16.92
N ALA A 212 14.97 0.05 16.42
CA ALA A 212 14.22 0.14 15.17
C ALA A 212 14.95 1.02 14.14
N THR A 213 14.72 0.74 12.86
CA THR A 213 15.29 1.49 11.74
C THR A 213 14.24 1.74 10.66
N SER A 214 14.61 2.48 9.62
CA SER A 214 13.81 2.75 8.42
C SER A 214 14.67 2.68 7.18
N LEU A 215 14.06 2.46 6.01
CA LEU A 215 14.81 2.44 4.75
C LEU A 215 15.58 3.74 4.51
N LYS A 216 15.01 4.89 4.89
CA LYS A 216 15.68 6.20 4.82
C LYS A 216 16.95 6.24 5.66
N LYS A 217 16.95 5.65 6.86
CA LYS A 217 18.13 5.58 7.73
C LYS A 217 19.19 4.64 7.16
N GLU A 218 18.78 3.46 6.69
CA GLU A 218 19.72 2.46 6.14
C GLU A 218 20.33 2.90 4.79
N LEU A 219 19.61 3.67 3.97
CA LEU A 219 20.09 4.13 2.66
C LEU A 219 20.70 5.53 2.67
N GLY A 220 20.56 6.29 3.76
CA GLY A 220 21.00 7.69 3.86
C GLY A 220 20.25 8.68 2.96
N ARG A 221 19.11 8.27 2.36
CA ARG A 221 18.31 9.09 1.43
C ARG A 221 16.84 8.70 1.46
N GLU A 222 15.96 9.59 0.99
CA GLU A 222 14.54 9.25 0.86
C GLU A 222 14.31 8.17 -0.19
N VAL A 223 13.37 7.28 0.12
CA VAL A 223 12.90 6.23 -0.77
C VAL A 223 11.65 6.69 -1.50
N ASP A 224 11.57 6.41 -2.80
CA ASP A 224 10.34 6.59 -3.56
C ASP A 224 9.27 5.62 -3.03
N LEU A 225 8.37 6.14 -2.18
CA LEU A 225 7.41 5.32 -1.47
C LEU A 225 6.43 4.62 -2.43
N LEU A 226 6.05 5.27 -3.53
CA LEU A 226 5.20 4.67 -4.55
C LEU A 226 5.92 3.49 -5.22
N LYS A 227 7.15 3.68 -5.70
CA LYS A 227 7.92 2.61 -6.33
C LYS A 227 8.12 1.42 -5.39
N PHE A 228 8.55 1.70 -4.15
CA PHE A 228 8.72 0.65 -3.14
C PHE A 228 7.41 -0.09 -2.84
N SER A 229 6.29 0.63 -2.74
CA SER A 229 4.97 0.02 -2.52
C SER A 229 4.56 -0.89 -3.67
N LYS A 230 4.78 -0.46 -4.93
CA LYS A 230 4.50 -1.29 -6.12
C LYS A 230 5.31 -2.58 -6.12
N ASP A 231 6.63 -2.47 -5.90
CA ASP A 231 7.54 -3.61 -5.91
C ASP A 231 7.18 -4.60 -4.79
N LEU A 232 6.93 -4.10 -3.58
CA LEU A 232 6.57 -4.93 -2.44
C LEU A 232 5.22 -5.63 -2.65
N LEU A 233 4.17 -4.87 -3.02
CA LEU A 233 2.84 -5.44 -3.24
C LEU A 233 2.87 -6.46 -4.37
N SER A 234 3.57 -6.19 -5.47
CA SER A 234 3.72 -7.14 -6.58
C SER A 234 4.37 -8.44 -6.11
N ASN A 235 5.51 -8.37 -5.42
CA ASN A 235 6.20 -9.56 -4.90
C ASN A 235 5.32 -10.35 -3.92
N MET A 236 4.63 -9.68 -3.00
CA MET A 236 3.76 -10.33 -2.03
C MET A 236 2.54 -10.98 -2.70
N LEU A 237 1.85 -10.27 -3.60
CA LEU A 237 0.67 -10.79 -4.28
C LEU A 237 1.03 -11.97 -5.20
N ASN A 238 2.18 -11.93 -5.87
CA ASN A 238 2.67 -13.06 -6.66
C ASN A 238 2.99 -14.27 -5.78
N ALA A 239 3.66 -14.05 -4.64
CA ALA A 239 3.94 -15.12 -3.68
C ALA A 239 2.64 -15.74 -3.12
N LEU A 240 1.63 -14.93 -2.81
CA LEU A 240 0.34 -15.42 -2.35
C LEU A 240 -0.40 -16.20 -3.44
N ARG A 241 -0.51 -15.69 -4.67
CA ARG A 241 -1.17 -16.37 -5.80
C ARG A 241 -0.49 -17.69 -6.18
N GLY A 242 0.84 -17.76 -6.06
CA GLY A 242 1.59 -18.98 -6.33
C GLY A 242 1.35 -20.10 -5.30
N ASN A 243 0.83 -19.77 -4.11
CA ASN A 243 0.60 -20.73 -3.02
C ASN A 243 -0.88 -20.92 -2.68
N PHE A 244 -1.75 -19.95 -3.00
CA PHE A 244 -3.15 -19.92 -2.59
C PHE A 244 -4.02 -19.36 -3.72
N ASN A 245 -4.55 -20.25 -4.57
CA ASN A 245 -5.61 -19.96 -5.56
C ASN A 245 -6.91 -20.67 -5.17
#